data_AF-A0A8S2AIU5-F1
#
_entry.id   AF-A0A8S2AIU5-F1
#
_cell.length_a   1.000
_cell.length_b   1.000
_cell.length_c   1.000
_cell.angle_alpha   90.00
_cell.angle_beta   90.00
_cell.angle_gamma   90.00
#
_symmetry.space_group_name_H-M   'P 1'
#
loop_
_entity.id
_entity.type
_entity.pdbx_description
1 polymer ?
#
loop_
_entity_poly.entity_id
_entity_poly.type
_entity_poly.pdbx_seq_one_letter_code
_entity_poly.pdbx_strand_id
1 'polypeptide(L)'
;MSPSKQRHRSSTGENKSKPVRSGSSSGIPEWITESTNGGSLRRVDPDTGIDGWASPPGDVFSLRSDSYLTKKQKSPAGDYLLSPAGMDWLKSSTKLENVLARPDNRVAHALRKAQSRGQSLKSFIFAVNLQIPGKDHHSAVFYFATEEPIPSGSLLHRFINGDDAFRNQRFKIVNRIVKGPWVVKAAVGNYSACLLGKALTCNYHRGPNYFEIDVDISSSAIATAILRLALGYVTSVTIDMGFLAEAQTEEELPEKLIGAVRVCQMEMSSAFVVDAPPPQQMPSQPCRTLSSAKVNHDEDED
;
A
#
# COMPACT_ATOMS: atom_id res chain seq x y z
N MET A 1 16.76 74.86 -34.40
CA MET A 1 16.75 73.97 -35.58
C MET A 1 17.49 72.68 -35.24
N SER A 2 17.05 71.54 -35.75
CA SER A 2 17.79 70.26 -35.79
C SER A 2 18.40 70.08 -37.20
N PRO A 3 19.24 69.06 -37.54
CA PRO A 3 19.57 67.80 -36.84
C PRO A 3 21.13 67.63 -36.70
N SER A 4 21.85 66.49 -36.74
CA SER A 4 21.55 65.07 -37.01
C SER A 4 22.61 64.06 -36.51
N LYS A 5 22.11 62.96 -35.91
CA LYS A 5 22.46 61.53 -36.15
C LYS A 5 23.88 60.96 -35.94
N GLN A 6 23.92 59.91 -35.09
CA GLN A 6 24.61 58.60 -35.29
C GLN A 6 26.17 58.57 -35.23
N ARG A 7 26.88 57.46 -34.92
CA ARG A 7 26.49 56.06 -34.59
C ARG A 7 27.58 55.32 -33.75
N HIS A 8 27.21 54.17 -33.17
CA HIS A 8 27.98 53.08 -32.54
C HIS A 8 29.53 53.16 -32.36
N ARG A 9 29.98 52.67 -31.18
CA ARG A 9 30.86 51.49 -31.13
C ARG A 9 30.53 50.62 -29.91
N SER A 10 30.14 49.36 -30.13
CA SER A 10 29.82 48.39 -29.09
C SER A 10 30.99 47.45 -28.82
N SER A 11 31.26 47.15 -27.54
CA SER A 11 32.19 46.08 -27.15
C SER A 11 31.48 44.72 -27.14
N THR A 12 32.09 43.72 -27.76
CA THR A 12 31.60 42.34 -27.77
C THR A 12 32.09 41.59 -26.53
N GLY A 13 31.20 41.35 -25.58
CA GLY A 13 31.43 40.38 -24.51
C GLY A 13 30.99 38.98 -24.95
N GLU A 14 31.92 38.03 -25.04
CA GLU A 14 31.62 36.64 -25.39
C GLU A 14 30.87 35.92 -24.25
N ASN A 15 29.54 35.97 -24.27
CA ASN A 15 28.74 35.29 -23.27
C ASN A 15 28.63 33.79 -23.58
N LYS A 16 29.58 32.99 -23.07
CA LYS A 16 29.64 31.53 -23.27
C LYS A 16 28.39 30.85 -22.71
N SER A 17 27.47 30.50 -23.62
CA SER A 17 26.28 29.71 -23.32
C SER A 17 26.65 28.33 -22.78
N LYS A 18 26.53 28.16 -21.46
CA LYS A 18 26.51 26.81 -20.87
C LYS A 18 25.36 26.03 -21.51
N PRO A 19 25.55 24.76 -21.89
CA PRO A 19 24.46 23.96 -22.44
C PRO A 19 23.37 23.84 -21.39
N VAL A 20 22.15 24.29 -21.73
CA VAL A 20 20.96 23.99 -20.94
C VAL A 20 20.80 22.48 -20.97
N ARG A 21 21.07 21.82 -19.84
CA ARG A 21 20.58 20.46 -19.63
C ARG A 21 19.07 20.54 -19.78
N SER A 22 18.53 19.94 -20.84
CA SER A 22 17.10 19.68 -20.97
C SER A 22 16.72 18.72 -19.86
N GLY A 23 16.35 19.27 -18.70
CA GLY A 23 15.74 18.51 -17.64
C GLY A 23 14.47 17.89 -18.22
N SER A 24 14.50 16.57 -18.42
CA SER A 24 13.30 15.82 -18.76
C SER A 24 12.27 16.10 -17.68
N SER A 25 11.17 16.78 -18.04
CA SER A 25 10.03 16.95 -17.14
C SER A 25 9.46 15.57 -16.86
N SER A 26 9.92 14.96 -15.77
CA SER A 26 9.52 13.63 -15.31
C SER A 26 8.10 13.70 -14.74
N GLY A 27 7.14 13.86 -15.64
CA GLY A 27 5.72 13.76 -15.33
C GLY A 27 5.40 12.37 -14.78
N ILE A 28 4.33 12.29 -14.00
CA ILE A 28 3.83 11.02 -13.48
C ILE A 28 3.55 10.07 -14.67
N PRO A 29 4.06 8.82 -14.65
CA PRO A 29 3.85 7.86 -15.74
C PRO A 29 2.38 7.65 -16.09
N GLU A 30 2.09 7.44 -17.38
CA GLU A 30 0.72 7.19 -17.91
C GLU A 30 0.00 6.10 -17.10
N TRP A 31 0.68 4.99 -16.77
CA TRP A 31 0.10 3.87 -16.03
C TRP A 31 -0.21 4.21 -14.55
N ILE A 32 0.60 5.06 -13.91
CA ILE A 32 0.33 5.54 -12.54
C ILE A 32 -0.86 6.49 -12.58
N THR A 33 -0.97 7.35 -13.61
CA THR A 33 -2.14 8.23 -13.82
C THR A 33 -3.42 7.43 -14.10
N GLU A 34 -3.35 6.41 -14.95
CA GLU A 34 -4.45 5.45 -15.21
C GLU A 34 -4.88 4.73 -13.92
N SER A 35 -3.91 4.22 -13.14
CA SER A 35 -4.16 3.56 -11.85
C SER A 35 -4.74 4.52 -10.79
N THR A 36 -4.29 5.76 -10.77
CA THR A 36 -4.72 6.78 -9.81
C THR A 36 -6.16 7.21 -10.05
N ASN A 37 -6.58 7.30 -11.33
CA ASN A 37 -7.88 7.82 -11.72
C ASN A 37 -8.94 6.73 -11.93
N GLY A 38 -8.54 5.49 -12.25
CA GLY A 38 -9.45 4.37 -12.52
C GLY A 38 -9.82 3.51 -11.30
N GLY A 39 -9.78 4.07 -10.08
CA GLY A 39 -10.13 3.34 -8.84
C GLY A 39 -11.62 3.32 -8.53
N SER A 40 -12.07 2.31 -7.78
CA SER A 40 -13.46 2.27 -7.29
C SER A 40 -13.75 3.42 -6.32
N LEU A 41 -12.74 3.78 -5.52
CA LEU A 41 -12.73 5.01 -4.75
C LEU A 41 -12.01 6.10 -5.57
N ARG A 42 -12.71 7.19 -5.90
CA ARG A 42 -12.15 8.28 -6.71
C ARG A 42 -11.06 9.06 -5.96
N ARG A 43 -10.05 9.56 -6.68
CA ARG A 43 -9.12 10.55 -6.12
C ARG A 43 -9.84 11.89 -5.96
N VAL A 44 -9.64 12.55 -4.81
CA VAL A 44 -10.25 13.85 -4.47
C VAL A 44 -9.21 14.85 -3.96
N ASP A 45 -9.64 16.11 -3.83
CA ASP A 45 -8.89 17.15 -3.13
C ASP A 45 -8.66 16.75 -1.66
N PRO A 46 -7.44 16.92 -1.09
CA PRO A 46 -7.13 16.43 0.24
C PRO A 46 -7.91 17.11 1.36
N ASP A 47 -8.27 18.39 1.22
CA ASP A 47 -8.78 19.21 2.33
C ASP A 47 -10.27 19.52 2.23
N THR A 48 -10.83 19.48 1.02
CA THR A 48 -12.27 19.70 0.73
C THR A 48 -12.99 18.46 0.18
N GLY A 49 -12.27 17.43 -0.26
CA GLY A 49 -12.83 16.24 -0.91
C GLY A 49 -13.64 15.33 0.02
N ILE A 50 -14.70 14.73 -0.52
CA ILE A 50 -15.58 13.76 0.15
C ILE A 50 -15.82 12.53 -0.74
N ASP A 51 -16.13 11.40 -0.12
CA ASP A 51 -16.37 10.09 -0.74
C ASP A 51 -15.26 9.75 -1.78
N GLY A 52 -14.05 9.61 -1.27
CA GLY A 52 -12.85 9.48 -2.08
C GLY A 52 -11.58 9.26 -1.27
N TRP A 53 -10.44 9.20 -1.96
CA TRP A 53 -9.11 9.18 -1.35
C TRP A 53 -8.21 10.30 -1.86
N ALA A 54 -7.19 10.65 -1.08
CA ALA A 54 -6.17 11.63 -1.46
C ALA A 54 -4.80 11.19 -0.93
N SER A 55 -3.74 11.88 -1.37
CA SER A 55 -2.40 11.77 -0.80
C SER A 55 -2.22 12.89 0.24
N PRO A 56 -2.14 12.60 1.56
CA PRO A 56 -1.82 13.63 2.54
C PRO A 56 -0.35 14.06 2.40
N PRO A 57 0.06 15.21 2.95
CA PRO A 57 1.48 15.55 3.13
C PRO A 57 2.11 14.62 4.17
N GLY A 58 3.32 14.10 3.94
CA GLY A 58 3.95 13.16 4.88
C GLY A 58 4.26 13.75 6.26
N ASP A 59 4.49 15.06 6.33
CA ASP A 59 4.78 15.77 7.58
C ASP A 59 3.63 15.80 8.59
N VAL A 60 2.41 15.36 8.22
CA VAL A 60 1.33 15.16 9.19
C VAL A 60 1.54 13.93 10.09
N PHE A 61 2.49 13.06 9.75
CA PHE A 61 2.86 11.88 10.53
C PHE A 61 4.15 12.12 11.32
N SER A 62 4.16 11.72 12.60
CA SER A 62 5.31 11.87 13.48
C SER A 62 6.00 10.52 13.75
N LEU A 63 7.18 10.33 13.19
CA LEU A 63 7.96 9.08 13.14
C LEU A 63 9.28 9.18 13.90
N ARG A 64 9.96 8.05 14.11
CA ARG A 64 11.27 7.99 14.81
C ARG A 64 12.33 8.79 14.04
N SER A 65 12.88 9.85 14.63
CA SER A 65 14.02 10.58 14.03
C SER A 65 15.34 9.86 14.27
N ASP A 66 16.42 10.36 13.69
CA ASP A 66 17.80 9.84 13.80
C ASP A 66 18.24 9.57 15.25
N SER A 67 17.76 10.40 16.19
CA SER A 67 18.07 10.26 17.61
C SER A 67 17.00 9.54 18.42
N TYR A 68 16.04 8.84 17.81
CA TYR A 68 14.96 8.19 18.54
C TYR A 68 15.46 7.09 19.48
N LEU A 69 16.43 6.26 19.09
CA LEU A 69 16.86 5.16 19.96
C LEU A 69 17.47 5.67 21.28
N THR A 70 18.22 6.79 21.24
CA THR A 70 18.84 7.42 22.42
C THR A 70 17.92 8.43 23.14
N LYS A 71 17.24 9.31 22.41
CA LYS A 71 16.46 10.45 22.97
C LYS A 71 14.93 10.28 22.91
N LYS A 72 14.42 9.20 22.29
CA LYS A 72 12.99 8.97 21.98
C LYS A 72 12.31 10.10 21.17
N GLN A 73 13.11 10.97 20.54
CA GLN A 73 12.62 12.10 19.73
C GLN A 73 11.97 11.62 18.44
N LYS A 74 10.81 12.21 18.11
CA LYS A 74 10.16 12.05 16.81
C LYS A 74 10.27 13.32 15.97
N SER A 75 10.20 13.17 14.66
CA SER A 75 10.13 14.25 13.67
C SER A 75 8.94 14.06 12.73
N PRO A 76 8.56 15.08 11.93
CA PRO A 76 7.78 14.89 10.72
C PRO A 76 8.43 13.84 9.79
N ALA A 77 7.62 13.13 9.00
CA ALA A 77 8.10 12.01 8.18
C ALA A 77 8.77 12.42 6.85
N GLY A 78 8.49 13.62 6.32
CA GLY A 78 8.90 14.02 4.98
C GLY A 78 8.32 13.13 3.88
N ASP A 79 9.06 13.00 2.77
CA ASP A 79 8.62 12.29 1.57
C ASP A 79 8.47 10.77 1.74
N TYR A 80 7.58 10.19 0.94
CA TYR A 80 7.34 8.75 0.88
C TYR A 80 8.41 8.02 0.06
N LEU A 81 8.71 6.77 0.42
CA LEU A 81 9.57 5.89 -0.37
C LEU A 81 8.93 5.50 -1.71
N LEU A 82 7.60 5.42 -1.77
CA LEU A 82 6.81 5.08 -2.95
C LEU A 82 5.66 6.09 -3.14
N SER A 83 5.32 6.40 -4.39
CA SER A 83 4.22 7.29 -4.74
C SER A 83 2.87 6.55 -4.65
N PRO A 84 1.81 7.13 -4.03
CA PRO A 84 0.47 6.54 -4.07
C PRO A 84 -0.03 6.39 -5.52
N ALA A 85 -0.40 5.16 -5.88
CA ALA A 85 -0.81 4.77 -7.23
C ALA A 85 -2.30 4.43 -7.34
N GLY A 86 -3.00 4.34 -6.22
CA GLY A 86 -4.44 4.09 -6.17
C GLY A 86 -4.91 3.71 -4.77
N MET A 87 -6.22 3.78 -4.55
CA MET A 87 -6.91 3.02 -3.53
C MET A 87 -8.14 2.36 -4.16
N ASP A 88 -8.44 1.13 -3.77
CA ASP A 88 -9.71 0.47 -4.08
C ASP A 88 -10.49 0.15 -2.80
N TRP A 89 -11.79 0.37 -2.88
CA TRP A 89 -12.79 -0.22 -2.00
C TRP A 89 -13.50 -1.34 -2.77
N LEU A 90 -13.25 -2.59 -2.35
CA LEU A 90 -13.72 -3.79 -3.04
C LEU A 90 -14.67 -4.60 -2.16
N LYS A 91 -15.58 -5.34 -2.79
CA LYS A 91 -16.53 -6.25 -2.16
C LYS A 91 -16.54 -7.60 -2.88
N SER A 92 -16.59 -8.70 -2.14
CA SER A 92 -16.70 -10.05 -2.71
C SER A 92 -17.46 -11.02 -1.79
N SER A 93 -17.83 -12.18 -2.33
CA SER A 93 -18.49 -13.26 -1.58
C SER A 93 -17.51 -14.07 -0.72
N THR A 94 -16.20 -14.01 -1.00
CA THR A 94 -15.14 -14.57 -0.17
C THR A 94 -14.12 -13.50 0.21
N LYS A 95 -13.25 -13.82 1.18
CA LYS A 95 -12.01 -13.07 1.39
C LYS A 95 -11.24 -12.97 0.05
N LEU A 96 -10.77 -11.77 -0.29
CA LEU A 96 -9.90 -11.54 -1.45
C LEU A 96 -8.45 -11.56 -0.96
N GLU A 97 -7.64 -12.45 -1.54
CA GLU A 97 -6.22 -12.61 -1.20
C GLU A 97 -5.34 -12.41 -2.45
N ASN A 98 -4.13 -11.87 -2.26
CA ASN A 98 -3.13 -11.61 -3.31
C ASN A 98 -3.72 -10.91 -4.55
N VAL A 99 -4.41 -9.78 -4.35
CA VAL A 99 -5.24 -9.13 -5.36
C VAL A 99 -4.43 -8.64 -6.57
N LEU A 100 -3.15 -8.29 -6.42
CA LEU A 100 -2.28 -7.92 -7.54
C LEU A 100 -1.93 -9.08 -8.49
N ALA A 101 -2.06 -10.34 -8.05
CA ALA A 101 -1.90 -11.50 -8.93
C ALA A 101 -3.09 -11.70 -9.89
N ARG A 102 -4.25 -11.13 -9.57
CA ARG A 102 -5.48 -11.40 -10.34
C ARG A 102 -5.38 -10.83 -11.76
N PRO A 103 -5.87 -11.56 -12.79
CA PRO A 103 -5.86 -11.07 -14.17
C PRO A 103 -6.57 -9.72 -14.34
N ASP A 104 -7.67 -9.52 -13.62
CA ASP A 104 -8.55 -8.34 -13.62
C ASP A 104 -8.06 -7.18 -12.73
N ASN A 105 -6.95 -7.34 -11.99
CA ASN A 105 -6.42 -6.24 -11.19
C ASN A 105 -5.96 -5.09 -12.10
N ARG A 106 -6.71 -4.00 -12.06
CA ARG A 106 -6.51 -2.79 -12.86
C ARG A 106 -5.13 -2.13 -12.71
N VAL A 107 -4.51 -2.16 -11.53
CA VAL A 107 -3.20 -1.51 -11.27
C VAL A 107 -2.09 -2.38 -11.85
N ALA A 108 -2.12 -3.68 -11.56
CA ALA A 108 -1.23 -4.65 -12.20
C ALA A 108 -1.45 -4.73 -13.72
N HIS A 109 -2.67 -4.52 -14.21
CA HIS A 109 -2.99 -4.45 -15.64
C HIS A 109 -2.40 -3.19 -16.30
N ALA A 110 -2.58 -2.00 -15.71
CA ALA A 110 -2.00 -0.76 -16.21
C ALA A 110 -0.46 -0.84 -16.30
N LEU A 111 0.20 -1.41 -15.29
CA LEU A 111 1.65 -1.64 -15.36
C LEU A 111 2.02 -2.66 -16.44
N ARG A 112 1.35 -3.82 -16.53
CA ARG A 112 1.59 -4.82 -17.60
C ARG A 112 1.41 -4.22 -19.00
N LYS A 113 0.41 -3.36 -19.18
CA LYS A 113 0.11 -2.62 -20.41
C LYS A 113 1.24 -1.65 -20.79
N ALA A 114 1.81 -0.91 -19.83
CA ALA A 114 3.01 -0.09 -20.07
C ALA A 114 4.26 -0.95 -20.39
N GLN A 115 4.46 -2.04 -19.64
CA GLN A 115 5.61 -2.94 -19.84
C GLN A 115 5.57 -3.64 -21.20
N SER A 116 4.37 -3.97 -21.72
CA SER A 116 4.20 -4.49 -23.09
C SER A 116 4.55 -3.47 -24.20
N ARG A 117 4.64 -2.18 -23.86
CA ARG A 117 5.11 -1.09 -24.74
C ARG A 117 6.61 -0.76 -24.53
N GLY A 118 7.34 -1.51 -23.70
CA GLY A 118 8.71 -1.22 -23.31
C GLY A 118 8.87 -0.09 -22.29
N GLN A 119 7.78 0.37 -21.68
CA GLN A 119 7.74 1.45 -20.69
C GLN A 119 7.75 0.87 -19.27
N SER A 120 8.21 1.62 -18.26
CA SER A 120 8.05 1.25 -16.83
C SER A 120 8.55 -0.16 -16.48
N LEU A 121 9.63 -0.61 -17.13
CA LEU A 121 10.17 -1.98 -17.03
C LEU A 121 10.83 -2.28 -15.67
N LYS A 122 11.31 -1.26 -14.96
CA LYS A 122 11.89 -1.39 -13.61
C LYS A 122 10.84 -1.28 -12.49
N SER A 123 9.61 -0.90 -12.84
CA SER A 123 8.65 -0.37 -11.88
C SER A 123 8.10 -1.43 -10.95
N PHE A 124 7.82 -1.03 -9.72
CA PHE A 124 7.45 -1.92 -8.63
C PHE A 124 6.18 -1.43 -7.93
N ILE A 125 5.23 -2.33 -7.66
CA ILE A 125 4.02 -2.05 -6.88
C ILE A 125 4.16 -2.63 -5.47
N PHE A 126 3.87 -1.83 -4.45
CA PHE A 126 3.67 -2.29 -3.07
C PHE A 126 2.20 -2.09 -2.71
N ALA A 127 1.51 -3.14 -2.25
CA ALA A 127 0.12 -3.06 -1.82
C ALA A 127 -0.09 -3.49 -0.37
N VAL A 128 -1.09 -2.89 0.27
CA VAL A 128 -1.66 -3.37 1.53
C VAL A 128 -3.16 -3.56 1.33
N ASN A 129 -3.65 -4.77 1.57
CA ASN A 129 -5.06 -5.13 1.51
C ASN A 129 -5.58 -5.33 2.94
N LEU A 130 -6.32 -4.35 3.47
CA LEU A 130 -6.99 -4.51 4.76
C LEU A 130 -8.27 -5.30 4.52
N GLN A 131 -8.27 -6.56 4.96
CA GLN A 131 -9.34 -7.54 4.74
C GLN A 131 -10.35 -7.47 5.89
N ILE A 132 -11.59 -7.13 5.57
CA ILE A 132 -12.59 -6.67 6.53
C ILE A 132 -13.69 -7.73 6.73
N PRO A 133 -13.93 -8.19 7.97
CA PRO A 133 -15.00 -9.14 8.27
C PRO A 133 -16.38 -8.46 8.20
N GLY A 134 -17.29 -9.06 7.43
CA GLY A 134 -18.68 -8.65 7.31
C GLY A 134 -19.56 -9.83 6.89
N LYS A 135 -20.86 -9.56 6.62
CA LYS A 135 -21.73 -10.53 5.94
C LYS A 135 -21.23 -10.83 4.53
N ASP A 136 -20.79 -9.77 3.85
CA ASP A 136 -20.02 -9.83 2.61
C ASP A 136 -18.59 -9.39 2.96
N HIS A 137 -17.58 -9.98 2.32
CA HIS A 137 -16.19 -9.63 2.54
C HIS A 137 -15.86 -8.31 1.82
N HIS A 138 -15.12 -7.44 2.48
CA HIS A 138 -14.65 -6.19 1.90
C HIS A 138 -13.14 -6.08 2.01
N SER A 139 -12.52 -5.38 1.05
CA SER A 139 -11.08 -5.15 0.98
C SER A 139 -10.82 -3.67 0.71
N ALA A 140 -10.10 -3.02 1.62
CA ALA A 140 -9.53 -1.70 1.39
C ALA A 140 -8.08 -1.88 0.93
N VAL A 141 -7.84 -1.72 -0.37
CA VAL A 141 -6.54 -1.98 -1.00
C VAL A 141 -5.84 -0.65 -1.28
N PHE A 142 -4.66 -0.47 -0.71
CA PHE A 142 -3.83 0.72 -0.84
C PHE A 142 -2.63 0.38 -1.72
N TYR A 143 -2.49 1.05 -2.88
CA TYR A 143 -1.41 0.79 -3.83
C TYR A 143 -0.40 1.92 -3.84
N PHE A 144 0.88 1.57 -3.80
CA PHE A 144 2.01 2.48 -3.90
C PHE A 144 2.99 1.97 -4.98
N ALA A 145 3.68 2.88 -5.67
CA ALA A 145 4.53 2.53 -6.80
C ALA A 145 5.85 3.33 -6.85
N THR A 146 6.85 2.75 -7.51
CA THR A 146 8.07 3.44 -7.95
C THR A 146 8.39 3.05 -9.39
N GLU A 147 8.97 3.98 -10.16
CA GLU A 147 9.58 3.69 -11.47
C GLU A 147 11.04 3.23 -11.36
N GLU A 148 11.73 3.54 -10.26
CA GLU A 148 13.12 3.16 -10.03
C GLU A 148 13.24 1.99 -9.03
N PRO A 149 14.27 1.13 -9.15
CA PRO A 149 14.44 -0.03 -8.28
C PRO A 149 14.57 0.36 -6.81
N ILE A 150 13.92 -0.39 -5.94
CA ILE A 150 14.00 -0.20 -4.49
C ILE A 150 15.46 -0.44 -4.05
N PRO A 151 16.15 0.54 -3.44
CA PRO A 151 17.60 0.46 -3.22
C PRO A 151 18.03 -0.77 -2.41
N SER A 152 18.97 -1.55 -2.94
CA SER A 152 19.53 -2.73 -2.30
C SER A 152 20.03 -2.45 -0.87
N GLY A 153 19.72 -3.34 0.07
CA GLY A 153 20.11 -3.22 1.48
C GLY A 153 19.26 -2.28 2.33
N SER A 154 18.48 -1.37 1.72
CA SER A 154 17.53 -0.49 2.43
C SER A 154 16.53 -1.29 3.27
N LEU A 155 15.96 -0.68 4.32
CA LEU A 155 14.96 -1.34 5.17
C LEU A 155 13.76 -1.86 4.35
N LEU A 156 13.29 -1.11 3.35
CA LEU A 156 12.21 -1.55 2.46
C LEU A 156 12.63 -2.74 1.58
N HIS A 157 13.84 -2.73 1.02
CA HIS A 157 14.37 -3.88 0.26
C HIS A 157 14.50 -5.13 1.14
N ARG A 158 15.00 -4.99 2.39
CA ARG A 158 15.10 -6.09 3.36
C ARG A 158 13.73 -6.59 3.83
N PHE A 159 12.74 -5.70 3.97
CA PHE A 159 11.38 -6.07 4.34
C PHE A 159 10.64 -6.84 3.22
N ILE A 160 10.76 -6.39 1.96
CA ILE A 160 10.15 -7.05 0.80
C ILE A 160 10.76 -8.43 0.55
N ASN A 161 12.08 -8.58 0.68
CA ASN A 161 12.79 -9.81 0.32
C ASN A 161 13.24 -10.68 1.52
N GLY A 162 12.86 -10.31 2.75
CA GLY A 162 13.13 -11.06 3.97
C GLY A 162 12.15 -12.20 4.23
N ASP A 163 12.14 -12.71 5.46
CA ASP A 163 11.17 -13.70 5.94
C ASP A 163 10.00 -13.06 6.70
N ASP A 164 8.98 -13.87 7.00
CA ASP A 164 7.78 -13.40 7.69
C ASP A 164 8.01 -13.10 9.18
N ALA A 165 9.03 -13.68 9.82
CA ALA A 165 9.37 -13.34 11.20
C ALA A 165 9.98 -11.92 11.29
N PHE A 166 10.75 -11.51 10.28
CA PHE A 166 11.19 -10.12 10.11
C PHE A 166 10.01 -9.22 9.76
N ARG A 167 9.20 -9.55 8.74
CA ARG A 167 8.06 -8.72 8.33
C ARG A 167 7.07 -8.49 9.46
N ASN A 168 6.67 -9.54 10.18
CA ASN A 168 5.74 -9.47 11.30
C ASN A 168 6.28 -8.60 12.45
N GLN A 169 7.59 -8.64 12.73
CA GLN A 169 8.20 -7.79 13.74
C GLN A 169 8.27 -6.29 13.38
N ARG A 170 8.06 -5.95 12.09
CA ARG A 170 8.41 -4.65 11.52
C ARG A 170 7.23 -3.92 10.89
N PHE A 171 6.23 -4.61 10.35
CA PHE A 171 5.14 -3.98 9.62
C PHE A 171 4.27 -3.12 10.54
N LYS A 172 4.17 -1.82 10.24
CA LYS A 172 3.53 -0.81 11.07
C LYS A 172 2.55 0.05 10.26
N ILE A 173 1.44 0.40 10.89
CA ILE A 173 0.56 1.50 10.47
C ILE A 173 0.69 2.67 11.43
N VAL A 174 0.52 3.88 10.90
CA VAL A 174 0.28 5.11 11.67
C VAL A 174 -1.01 5.78 11.17
N ASN A 175 -1.87 6.19 12.12
CA ASN A 175 -3.23 6.66 11.84
C ASN A 175 -3.47 8.05 12.44
N ARG A 176 -4.08 8.95 11.68
CA ARG A 176 -4.47 10.30 12.11
C ARG A 176 -5.91 10.62 11.68
N ILE A 177 -6.82 10.78 12.63
CA ILE A 177 -8.19 11.23 12.35
C ILE A 177 -8.20 12.75 12.15
N VAL A 178 -8.30 13.17 10.88
CA VAL A 178 -8.39 14.58 10.48
C VAL A 178 -9.76 15.15 10.87
N LYS A 179 -10.83 14.45 10.44
CA LYS A 179 -12.24 14.81 10.64
C LYS A 179 -12.99 13.61 11.18
N GLY A 180 -14.01 13.85 12.01
CA GLY A 180 -14.86 12.81 12.58
C GLY A 180 -15.15 13.01 14.08
N PRO A 181 -16.11 12.25 14.64
CA PRO A 181 -16.55 12.38 16.04
C PRO A 181 -15.43 12.14 17.05
N TRP A 182 -15.55 12.75 18.24
CA TRP A 182 -14.58 12.59 19.33
C TRP A 182 -14.36 11.13 19.74
N VAL A 183 -15.42 10.30 19.75
CA VAL A 183 -15.31 8.86 20.08
C VAL A 183 -14.43 8.09 19.08
N VAL A 184 -14.48 8.42 17.78
CA VAL A 184 -13.59 7.86 16.76
C VAL A 184 -12.16 8.39 16.93
N LYS A 185 -12.01 9.70 17.22
CA LYS A 185 -10.71 10.31 17.49
C LYS A 185 -10.01 9.68 18.70
N ALA A 186 -10.74 9.39 19.77
CA ALA A 186 -10.22 8.70 20.95
C ALA A 186 -9.87 7.22 20.65
N ALA A 187 -10.81 6.48 20.04
CA ALA A 187 -10.60 5.06 19.76
C ALA A 187 -9.44 4.80 18.79
N VAL A 188 -9.36 5.53 17.68
CA VAL A 188 -8.25 5.39 16.71
C VAL A 188 -6.99 6.09 17.22
N GLY A 189 -7.11 7.18 18.00
CA GLY A 189 -5.98 7.88 18.62
C GLY A 189 -5.16 7.01 19.57
N ASN A 190 -5.83 6.16 20.37
CA ASN A 190 -5.19 5.17 21.25
C ASN A 190 -4.37 4.12 20.47
N TYR A 191 -4.66 3.93 19.17
CA TYR A 191 -3.96 3.03 18.25
C TYR A 191 -3.38 3.80 17.04
N SER A 192 -2.98 5.06 17.27
CA SER A 192 -2.41 5.96 16.27
C SER A 192 -1.06 5.51 15.71
N ALA A 193 -0.41 4.53 16.35
CA ALA A 193 0.64 3.71 15.77
C ALA A 193 0.43 2.25 16.22
N CYS A 194 0.51 1.28 15.30
CA CYS A 194 0.35 -0.13 15.62
C CYS A 194 1.26 -1.00 14.73
N LEU A 195 2.00 -1.94 15.34
CA LEU A 195 2.73 -2.98 14.63
C LEU A 195 1.73 -4.05 14.16
N LEU A 196 1.12 -3.84 12.98
CA LEU A 196 0.12 -4.72 12.39
C LEU A 196 0.60 -6.18 12.33
N GLY A 197 1.86 -6.40 11.93
CA GLY A 197 2.46 -7.74 11.86
C GLY A 197 2.63 -8.46 13.22
N LYS A 198 2.45 -7.76 14.36
CA LYS A 198 2.38 -8.37 15.70
C LYS A 198 0.95 -8.44 16.25
N ALA A 199 0.05 -7.61 15.72
CA ALA A 199 -1.31 -7.44 16.25
C ALA A 199 -2.38 -8.19 15.43
N LEU A 200 -2.06 -8.61 14.20
CA LEU A 200 -2.94 -9.26 13.24
C LEU A 200 -2.18 -10.31 12.44
N THR A 201 -2.91 -11.32 11.94
CA THR A 201 -2.42 -12.22 10.89
C THR A 201 -2.17 -11.41 9.61
N CYS A 202 -0.93 -11.42 9.14
CA CYS A 202 -0.51 -10.82 7.88
C CYS A 202 0.00 -11.94 6.94
N ASN A 203 -0.60 -12.06 5.75
CA ASN A 203 -0.12 -12.93 4.68
C ASN A 203 0.70 -12.08 3.69
N TYR A 204 1.82 -12.61 3.20
CA TYR A 204 2.79 -11.86 2.40
C TYR A 204 2.97 -12.48 1.01
N HIS A 205 2.72 -11.70 -0.03
CA HIS A 205 2.77 -12.18 -1.42
C HIS A 205 3.81 -11.40 -2.23
N ARG A 206 4.70 -12.13 -2.92
CA ARG A 206 5.79 -11.57 -3.72
C ARG A 206 5.71 -12.10 -5.15
N GLY A 207 5.26 -11.28 -6.08
CA GLY A 207 5.37 -11.56 -7.52
C GLY A 207 6.74 -11.14 -8.07
N PRO A 208 6.89 -10.98 -9.41
CA PRO A 208 8.12 -10.44 -9.99
C PRO A 208 8.29 -8.94 -9.68
N ASN A 209 7.31 -8.14 -10.11
CA ASN A 209 7.26 -6.68 -10.06
C ASN A 209 6.37 -6.11 -8.94
N TYR A 210 5.96 -6.92 -7.98
CA TYR A 210 5.17 -6.44 -6.84
C TYR A 210 5.43 -7.17 -5.52
N PHE A 211 4.98 -6.55 -4.44
CA PHE A 211 4.81 -7.13 -3.11
C PHE A 211 3.47 -6.68 -2.51
N GLU A 212 2.76 -7.58 -1.84
CA GLU A 212 1.45 -7.32 -1.25
C GLU A 212 1.37 -7.88 0.17
N ILE A 213 0.70 -7.14 1.06
CA ILE A 213 0.37 -7.56 2.41
C ILE A 213 -1.14 -7.67 2.57
N ASP A 214 -1.62 -8.89 2.72
CA ASP A 214 -2.98 -9.21 3.12
C ASP A 214 -3.08 -9.14 4.65
N VAL A 215 -3.91 -8.24 5.18
CA VAL A 215 -4.01 -7.96 6.63
C VAL A 215 -5.39 -8.34 7.13
N ASP A 216 -5.48 -9.43 7.88
CA ASP A 216 -6.76 -9.96 8.34
C ASP A 216 -7.24 -9.27 9.62
N ILE A 217 -8.13 -8.28 9.49
CA ILE A 217 -8.70 -7.54 10.64
C ILE A 217 -9.50 -8.45 11.58
N SER A 218 -10.02 -9.59 11.08
CA SER A 218 -10.82 -10.53 11.87
C SER A 218 -10.00 -11.31 12.89
N SER A 219 -8.68 -11.42 12.67
CA SER A 219 -7.73 -12.09 13.58
C SER A 219 -7.58 -11.41 14.96
N SER A 220 -8.11 -10.18 15.14
CA SER A 220 -8.14 -9.50 16.44
C SER A 220 -9.51 -8.89 16.74
N ALA A 221 -10.10 -9.28 17.86
CA ALA A 221 -11.35 -8.71 18.37
C ALA A 221 -11.23 -7.19 18.64
N ILE A 222 -10.05 -6.71 19.06
CA ILE A 222 -9.79 -5.29 19.31
C ILE A 222 -9.78 -4.52 17.98
N ALA A 223 -9.05 -5.01 16.97
CA ALA A 223 -9.02 -4.36 15.66
C ALA A 223 -10.39 -4.39 14.97
N THR A 224 -11.12 -5.51 15.06
CA THR A 224 -12.50 -5.63 14.58
C THR A 224 -13.45 -4.65 15.29
N ALA A 225 -13.31 -4.43 16.60
CA ALA A 225 -14.12 -3.47 17.34
C ALA A 225 -13.82 -2.01 16.93
N ILE A 226 -12.54 -1.64 16.84
CA ILE A 226 -12.11 -0.29 16.40
C ILE A 226 -12.57 -0.03 14.96
N LEU A 227 -12.42 -1.02 14.07
CA LEU A 227 -12.88 -0.88 12.69
C LEU A 227 -14.40 -0.75 12.61
N ARG A 228 -15.18 -1.59 13.31
CA ARG A 228 -16.65 -1.48 13.33
C ARG A 228 -17.12 -0.11 13.82
N LEU A 229 -16.45 0.46 14.83
CA LEU A 229 -16.70 1.83 15.29
C LEU A 229 -16.38 2.87 14.21
N ALA A 230 -15.23 2.76 13.54
CA ALA A 230 -14.84 3.68 12.47
C ALA A 230 -15.79 3.58 11.26
N LEU A 231 -16.19 2.36 10.85
CA LEU A 231 -17.14 2.11 9.78
C LEU A 231 -18.55 2.64 10.12
N GLY A 232 -18.99 2.54 11.37
CA GLY A 232 -20.24 3.13 11.85
C GLY A 232 -20.31 4.66 11.73
N TYR A 233 -19.18 5.33 11.48
CA TYR A 233 -19.09 6.78 11.27
C TYR A 233 -18.42 7.16 9.94
N VAL A 234 -18.20 6.21 9.01
CA VAL A 234 -17.30 6.39 7.85
C VAL A 234 -17.63 7.60 6.99
N THR A 235 -18.91 7.87 6.71
CA THR A 235 -19.41 9.03 5.95
C THR A 235 -19.23 10.37 6.66
N SER A 236 -18.69 10.39 7.89
CA SER A 236 -18.33 11.59 8.66
C SER A 236 -16.82 11.69 8.98
N VAL A 237 -16.05 10.63 8.69
CA VAL A 237 -14.63 10.51 9.08
C VAL A 237 -13.70 10.83 7.92
N THR A 238 -12.61 11.55 8.18
CA THR A 238 -11.43 11.62 7.32
C THR A 238 -10.26 11.08 8.10
N ILE A 239 -9.56 10.08 7.58
CA ILE A 239 -8.44 9.41 8.22
C ILE A 239 -7.23 9.38 7.29
N ASP A 240 -6.08 9.86 7.77
CA ASP A 240 -4.79 9.60 7.15
C ASP A 240 -4.25 8.25 7.68
N MET A 241 -3.96 7.32 6.77
CA MET A 241 -3.33 6.02 7.03
C MET A 241 -1.96 5.97 6.37
N GLY A 242 -0.89 5.82 7.14
CA GLY A 242 0.48 5.68 6.66
C GLY A 242 1.07 4.30 6.99
N PHE A 243 1.74 3.68 6.04
CA PHE A 243 2.35 2.35 6.19
C PHE A 243 3.87 2.43 6.17
N LEU A 244 4.55 1.66 7.04
CA LEU A 244 6.00 1.61 7.10
C LEU A 244 6.54 0.29 7.68
N ALA A 245 7.82 0.04 7.46
CA ALA A 245 8.61 -0.89 8.25
C ALA A 245 9.26 -0.12 9.43
N GLU A 246 9.13 -0.64 10.64
CA GLU A 246 9.67 -0.01 11.85
C GLU A 246 11.20 -0.14 11.95
N ALA A 247 11.88 0.98 12.19
CA ALA A 247 13.32 1.03 12.43
C ALA A 247 13.66 0.58 13.85
N GLN A 248 14.64 -0.32 14.01
CA GLN A 248 15.08 -0.86 15.30
C GLN A 248 16.59 -0.71 15.54
N THR A 249 17.39 -0.44 14.50
CA THR A 249 18.81 -0.04 14.60
C THR A 249 19.00 1.43 14.21
N GLU A 250 20.17 2.01 14.51
CA GLU A 250 20.48 3.42 14.15
C GLU A 250 20.63 3.59 12.63
N GLU A 251 21.17 2.59 11.92
CA GLU A 251 21.26 2.54 10.45
C GLU A 251 19.89 2.49 9.74
N GLU A 252 18.82 2.21 10.47
CA GLU A 252 17.45 2.16 9.96
C GLU A 252 16.68 3.47 10.17
N LEU A 253 17.31 4.46 10.82
CA LEU A 253 16.73 5.79 11.06
C LEU A 253 17.20 6.81 10.00
N PRO A 254 16.42 7.88 9.75
CA PRO A 254 15.11 8.16 10.32
C PRO A 254 14.03 7.28 9.67
N GLU A 255 12.95 7.01 10.40
CA GLU A 255 11.82 6.25 9.86
C GLU A 255 11.14 6.98 8.71
N LYS A 256 10.96 6.29 7.57
CA LYS A 256 10.25 6.79 6.39
C LYS A 256 8.98 5.98 6.13
N LEU A 257 7.96 6.67 5.64
CA LEU A 257 6.74 6.03 5.14
C LEU A 257 7.02 5.29 3.83
N ILE A 258 6.54 4.07 3.71
CA ILE A 258 6.46 3.37 2.42
C ILE A 258 5.50 4.16 1.52
N GLY A 259 4.36 4.54 2.07
CA GLY A 259 3.42 5.51 1.51
C GLY A 259 2.26 5.77 2.47
N ALA A 260 1.43 6.75 2.16
CA ALA A 260 0.21 7.04 2.92
C ALA A 260 -0.96 7.47 2.02
N VAL A 261 -2.17 7.23 2.50
CA VAL A 261 -3.44 7.58 1.86
C VAL A 261 -4.38 8.22 2.88
N ARG A 262 -5.07 9.27 2.47
CA ARG A 262 -6.19 9.90 3.18
C ARG A 262 -7.48 9.31 2.63
N VAL A 263 -8.33 8.76 3.49
CA VAL A 263 -9.69 8.32 3.13
C VAL A 263 -10.68 9.37 3.62
N CYS A 264 -11.50 9.93 2.74
CA CYS A 264 -12.45 11.00 3.03
C CYS A 264 -13.89 10.52 2.87
N GLN A 265 -14.67 10.47 3.97
CA GLN A 265 -16.13 10.31 3.94
C GLN A 265 -16.67 9.19 3.01
N MET A 266 -15.95 8.08 2.88
CA MET A 266 -16.27 6.99 1.95
C MET A 266 -17.66 6.39 2.22
N GLU A 267 -18.48 6.23 1.19
CA GLU A 267 -19.72 5.46 1.34
C GLU A 267 -19.44 3.94 1.26
N MET A 268 -20.01 3.15 2.19
CA MET A 268 -19.91 1.68 2.15
C MET A 268 -20.47 1.10 0.83
N SER A 269 -21.49 1.76 0.27
CA SER A 269 -22.17 1.47 -1.00
C SER A 269 -21.26 1.60 -2.24
N SER A 270 -20.15 2.33 -2.15
CA SER A 270 -19.21 2.53 -3.27
C SER A 270 -18.35 1.30 -3.60
N ALA A 271 -18.46 0.21 -2.82
CA ALA A 271 -17.62 -0.97 -2.97
C ALA A 271 -17.80 -1.64 -4.33
N PHE A 272 -16.74 -1.67 -5.14
CA PHE A 272 -16.78 -2.36 -6.43
C PHE A 272 -16.83 -3.87 -6.22
N VAL A 273 -17.82 -4.52 -6.84
CA VAL A 273 -18.03 -5.97 -6.70
C VAL A 273 -17.03 -6.71 -7.57
N VAL A 274 -16.26 -7.60 -6.94
CA VAL A 274 -15.22 -8.42 -7.55
C VAL A 274 -15.59 -9.89 -7.38
N ASP A 275 -15.64 -10.63 -8.47
CA ASP A 275 -15.92 -12.07 -8.41
C ASP A 275 -14.85 -12.81 -7.60
N ALA A 276 -15.32 -13.61 -6.64
CA ALA A 276 -14.46 -14.50 -5.88
C ALA A 276 -13.80 -15.52 -6.83
N PRO A 277 -12.51 -15.86 -6.65
CA PRO A 277 -11.94 -17.03 -7.32
C PRO A 277 -12.77 -18.28 -6.97
N PRO A 278 -12.99 -19.22 -7.90
CA PRO A 278 -13.59 -20.50 -7.56
C PRO A 278 -12.82 -21.17 -6.41
N PRO A 279 -13.48 -21.80 -5.43
CA PRO A 279 -12.80 -22.48 -4.33
C PRO A 279 -11.77 -23.47 -4.88
N GLN A 280 -10.51 -23.33 -4.46
CA GLN A 280 -9.47 -24.28 -4.85
C GLN A 280 -9.81 -25.64 -4.28
N GLN A 281 -10.27 -26.56 -5.13
CA GLN A 281 -10.44 -27.96 -4.77
C GLN A 281 -9.07 -28.52 -4.46
N MET A 282 -8.76 -28.71 -3.17
CA MET A 282 -7.58 -29.47 -2.77
C MET A 282 -7.68 -30.86 -3.41
N PRO A 283 -6.63 -31.37 -4.08
CA PRO A 283 -6.69 -32.69 -4.70
C PRO A 283 -6.96 -33.73 -3.62
N SER A 284 -8.13 -34.37 -3.72
CA SER A 284 -8.56 -35.41 -2.78
C SER A 284 -7.50 -36.52 -2.73
N GLN A 285 -6.88 -36.72 -1.55
CA GLN A 285 -5.95 -37.84 -1.40
C GLN A 285 -6.67 -39.14 -1.77
N PRO A 286 -6.09 -39.98 -2.64
CA PRO A 286 -6.72 -41.25 -3.01
C PRO A 286 -6.81 -42.13 -1.77
N CYS A 287 -8.03 -42.40 -1.32
CA CYS A 287 -8.28 -43.22 -0.14
C CYS A 287 -7.72 -44.63 -0.38
N ARG A 288 -6.64 -44.99 0.31
CA ARG A 288 -6.06 -46.33 0.27
C ARG A 288 -7.00 -47.29 1.01
N THR A 289 -7.86 -47.95 0.25
CA THR A 289 -8.67 -49.07 0.74
C THR A 289 -7.74 -50.21 1.18
N LEU A 290 -7.63 -50.38 2.50
CA LEU A 290 -6.91 -51.51 3.09
C LEU A 290 -7.69 -52.80 2.81
N SER A 291 -7.29 -53.50 1.75
CA SER A 291 -7.79 -54.84 1.44
C SER A 291 -7.44 -55.78 2.59
N SER A 292 -8.46 -56.23 3.33
CA SER A 292 -8.28 -57.18 4.42
C SER A 292 -8.08 -58.58 3.85
N ALA A 293 -6.82 -59.02 3.77
CA ALA A 293 -6.48 -60.39 3.42
C ALA A 293 -7.03 -61.33 4.50
N LYS A 294 -7.96 -62.21 4.12
CA LYS A 294 -8.53 -63.21 5.01
C LYS A 294 -7.52 -64.36 5.15
N VAL A 295 -6.95 -64.51 6.34
CA VAL A 295 -6.10 -65.66 6.67
C VAL A 295 -7.03 -66.82 7.01
N ASN A 296 -6.88 -67.96 6.34
CA ASN A 296 -7.49 -69.20 6.77
C ASN A 296 -6.70 -69.75 7.97
N HIS A 297 -7.40 -70.35 8.92
CA HIS A 297 -6.82 -71.41 9.74
C HIS A 297 -7.50 -72.70 9.29
N ASP A 298 -6.66 -73.65 8.91
CA ASP A 298 -7.04 -75.06 8.86
C ASP A 298 -6.87 -75.58 10.29
N GLU A 299 -7.92 -76.15 10.88
CA GLU A 299 -7.86 -76.90 12.13
C GLU A 299 -8.29 -78.33 11.79
N ASP A 300 -7.41 -79.30 12.04
CA ASP A 300 -7.69 -80.73 11.84
C ASP A 300 -8.68 -81.24 12.91
N GLU A 301 -9.60 -82.14 12.53
CA GLU A 301 -10.55 -82.77 13.45
C GLU A 301 -9.96 -84.03 14.13
N ASP A 302 -10.26 -84.19 15.41
CA ASP A 302 -10.34 -85.45 16.19
C ASP A 302 -11.49 -85.30 17.22
#